data_AF-A0A1J7IV71-F1
#
_entry.id   AF-A0A1J7IV71-F1
#
_cell.length_a   1.000
_cell.length_b   1.000
_cell.length_c   1.000
_cell.angle_alpha   90.00
_cell.angle_beta   90.00
_cell.angle_gamma   90.00
#
_symmetry.space_group_name_H-M   'P 1'
#
loop_
_entity.id
_entity.type
_entity.pdbx_description
1 polymer ?
#
loop_
_entity_poly.entity_id
_entity_poly.type
_entity_poly.pdbx_seq_one_letter_code
_entity_poly.pdbx_strand_id
1 'polypeptide(L)'
;MERNLAMTVPQISTLKGHENLEEWKLQVLGVFKFYGMGDYISPPDVLSRKRKFPESDLTPYLLGLLAASVAPVASRLVKAGWDFSKPDRSPVDLYNQTLKIVLPPLQLSTAATDTLRKLTSPFPLSNLRGYHSKVKSCKRHLDALGCPIDEKLAVCVVFNNLKTYYPNFSQQLNEDMSAGELTWSKLMDQFAQKFAPRDESTTKSLIVTIPCKANLPS
;
A
#
# COMPACT_ATOMS: atom_id res chain seq x y z
N MET A 1 -14.94 -41.24 -10.96
CA MET A 1 -16.11 -40.36 -11.05
C MET A 1 -15.58 -38.93 -11.10
N GLU A 2 -15.20 -38.48 -12.29
CA GLU A 2 -14.64 -37.14 -12.51
C GLU A 2 -15.78 -36.12 -12.43
N ARG A 3 -15.66 -35.17 -11.51
CA ARG A 3 -16.59 -34.04 -11.45
C ARG A 3 -16.29 -33.13 -12.63
N ASN A 4 -17.12 -33.20 -13.67
CA ASN A 4 -17.27 -32.12 -14.63
C ASN A 4 -17.73 -30.86 -13.87
N LEU A 5 -16.79 -30.08 -13.35
CA LEU A 5 -17.05 -28.69 -13.01
C LEU A 5 -17.30 -27.99 -14.34
N ALA A 6 -18.57 -27.84 -14.70
CA ALA A 6 -18.97 -26.95 -15.78
C ALA A 6 -18.31 -25.59 -15.51
N MET A 7 -17.25 -25.27 -16.26
CA MET A 7 -16.58 -23.98 -16.20
C MET A 7 -17.59 -22.94 -16.67
N THR A 8 -18.33 -22.39 -15.73
CA THR A 8 -19.26 -21.30 -15.98
C THR A 8 -18.42 -20.04 -16.17
N VAL A 9 -18.58 -19.40 -17.33
CA VAL A 9 -17.91 -18.13 -17.63
C VAL A 9 -18.39 -17.11 -16.60
N PRO A 10 -17.47 -16.54 -15.79
CA PRO A 10 -17.85 -15.56 -14.78
C PRO A 10 -18.56 -14.36 -15.42
N GLN A 11 -19.66 -13.92 -14.80
CA GLN A 11 -20.47 -12.79 -15.27
C GLN A 11 -20.08 -11.52 -14.53
N ILE A 12 -20.20 -10.37 -15.19
CA ILE A 12 -20.05 -9.06 -14.56
C ILE A 12 -21.44 -8.45 -14.46
N SER A 13 -21.87 -8.18 -13.24
CA SER A 13 -23.14 -7.50 -12.97
C SER A 13 -23.07 -6.06 -13.45
N THR A 14 -24.22 -5.46 -13.73
CA THR A 14 -24.25 -4.05 -14.09
C THR A 14 -23.84 -3.16 -12.91
N LEU A 15 -22.95 -2.20 -13.14
CA LEU A 15 -22.53 -1.21 -12.16
C LEU A 15 -23.64 -0.19 -11.92
N LYS A 16 -24.17 -0.15 -10.69
CA LYS A 16 -25.23 0.75 -10.26
C LYS A 16 -24.70 2.02 -9.59
N GLY A 17 -23.42 2.04 -9.24
CA GLY A 17 -22.76 3.14 -8.54
C GLY A 17 -21.93 2.62 -7.39
N HIS A 18 -21.88 3.35 -6.28
CA HIS A 18 -21.15 2.94 -5.07
C HIS A 18 -21.69 1.68 -4.42
N GLU A 19 -23.00 1.50 -4.46
CA GLU A 19 -23.73 0.43 -3.76
C GLU A 19 -23.25 -0.99 -4.10
N ASN A 20 -22.77 -1.20 -5.34
CA ASN A 20 -22.24 -2.49 -5.77
C ASN A 20 -20.82 -2.39 -6.35
N LEU A 21 -20.08 -1.30 -6.06
CA LEU A 21 -18.76 -1.06 -6.66
C LEU A 21 -17.74 -2.14 -6.27
N GLU A 22 -17.68 -2.52 -4.99
CA GLU A 22 -16.72 -3.53 -4.53
C GLU A 22 -17.01 -4.92 -5.08
N GLU A 23 -18.29 -5.31 -5.11
CA GLU A 23 -18.71 -6.56 -5.75
C GLU A 23 -18.38 -6.54 -7.25
N TRP A 24 -18.69 -5.44 -7.93
CA TRP A 24 -18.38 -5.26 -9.34
C TRP A 24 -16.88 -5.36 -9.62
N LYS A 25 -16.03 -4.74 -8.80
CA LYS A 25 -14.55 -4.85 -8.90
C LYS A 25 -14.08 -6.30 -8.78
N LEU A 26 -14.64 -7.05 -7.83
CA LEU A 26 -14.30 -8.47 -7.65
C LEU A 26 -14.73 -9.32 -8.85
N GLN A 27 -15.91 -9.05 -9.42
CA GLN A 27 -16.41 -9.75 -10.61
C GLN A 27 -15.57 -9.42 -11.85
N VAL A 28 -15.22 -8.15 -12.07
CA VAL A 28 -14.30 -7.74 -13.14
C VAL A 28 -12.94 -8.42 -12.99
N LEU A 29 -12.37 -8.42 -11.78
CA LEU A 29 -11.11 -9.10 -11.50
C LEU A 29 -11.22 -10.61 -11.74
N GLY A 30 -12.33 -11.24 -11.34
CA GLY A 30 -12.60 -12.65 -11.55
C GLY A 30 -12.63 -13.03 -13.03
N VAL A 31 -13.33 -12.24 -13.85
CA VAL A 31 -13.35 -12.41 -15.31
C VAL A 31 -11.96 -12.25 -15.90
N PHE A 32 -11.23 -11.19 -15.54
CA PHE A 32 -9.90 -10.96 -16.10
C PHE A 32 -8.94 -12.07 -15.69
N LYS A 33 -9.01 -12.58 -14.45
CA LYS A 33 -8.24 -13.75 -14.02
C LYS A 33 -8.60 -15.00 -14.82
N PHE A 34 -9.89 -15.25 -15.09
CA PHE A 34 -10.35 -16.38 -15.90
C PHE A 34 -9.73 -16.38 -17.30
N TYR A 35 -9.55 -15.20 -17.90
CA TYR A 35 -8.89 -15.05 -19.20
C TYR A 35 -7.37 -14.81 -19.13
N GLY A 36 -6.73 -14.98 -17.97
CA GLY A 36 -5.28 -14.81 -17.80
C GLY A 36 -4.79 -13.34 -17.80
N MET A 37 -5.69 -12.39 -17.64
CA MET A 37 -5.45 -10.93 -17.68
C MET A 37 -5.60 -10.24 -16.31
N GLY A 38 -5.72 -10.99 -15.21
CA GLY A 38 -5.99 -10.45 -13.86
C GLY A 38 -4.94 -9.46 -13.35
N ASP A 39 -3.69 -9.62 -13.75
CA ASP A 39 -2.58 -8.77 -13.33
C ASP A 39 -2.68 -7.33 -13.86
N TYR A 40 -3.48 -7.09 -14.91
CA TYR A 40 -3.63 -5.77 -15.52
C TYR A 40 -4.73 -4.91 -14.87
N ILE A 41 -5.64 -5.52 -14.12
CA ILE A 41 -6.76 -4.84 -13.43
C ILE A 41 -6.56 -4.73 -11.91
N SER A 42 -5.57 -5.45 -11.37
CA SER A 42 -5.21 -5.35 -9.95
C SER A 42 -4.82 -3.92 -9.58
N PRO A 43 -5.19 -3.44 -8.37
CA PRO A 43 -4.77 -2.12 -7.90
C PRO A 43 -3.24 -2.03 -7.99
N PRO A 44 -2.69 -0.88 -8.41
CA PRO A 44 -1.27 -0.74 -8.61
C PRO A 44 -0.58 -0.98 -7.28
N ASP A 45 0.14 -2.09 -7.20
CA ASP A 45 1.26 -2.17 -6.28
C ASP A 45 2.17 -0.97 -6.60
N VAL A 46 2.80 -0.36 -5.59
CA VAL A 46 3.58 0.88 -5.74
C VAL A 46 4.75 0.72 -6.76
N LEU A 47 4.99 -0.52 -7.21
CA LEU A 47 6.00 -0.93 -8.17
C LEU A 47 5.46 -1.33 -9.56
N SER A 48 4.14 -1.28 -9.78
CA SER A 48 3.51 -1.65 -11.06
C SER A 48 3.81 -0.59 -12.11
N ARG A 49 4.93 -0.77 -12.82
CA ARG A 49 5.20 -0.11 -14.11
C ARG A 49 3.93 -0.16 -14.95
N LYS A 50 3.61 0.92 -15.67
CA LYS A 50 2.54 0.96 -16.69
C LYS A 50 2.76 -0.17 -17.70
N ARG A 51 2.27 -1.39 -17.41
CA ARG A 51 2.30 -2.50 -18.35
C ARG A 51 1.28 -2.16 -19.42
N LYS A 52 1.73 -2.06 -20.68
CA LYS A 52 0.80 -1.97 -21.81
C LYS A 52 -0.07 -3.22 -21.78
N PHE A 53 -1.39 -3.05 -21.82
CA PHE A 53 -2.29 -4.17 -21.96
C PHE A 53 -1.96 -4.88 -23.29
N PRO A 54 -1.73 -6.20 -23.29
CA PRO A 54 -1.33 -6.92 -24.49
C PRO A 54 -2.45 -6.83 -25.53
N GLU A 55 -2.09 -6.52 -26.77
CA GLU A 55 -3.01 -6.65 -27.90
C GLU A 55 -3.24 -8.14 -28.14
N SER A 56 -4.41 -8.62 -27.74
CA SER A 56 -4.88 -10.00 -27.89
C SER A 56 -6.26 -10.00 -28.52
N ASP A 57 -6.63 -11.07 -29.22
CA ASP A 57 -7.97 -11.30 -29.77
C ASP A 57 -9.07 -11.24 -28.69
N LEU A 58 -8.71 -11.41 -27.41
CA LEU A 58 -9.63 -11.28 -26.27
C LEU A 58 -9.91 -9.81 -25.88
N THR A 59 -9.11 -8.85 -26.36
CA THR A 59 -9.20 -7.44 -25.98
C THR A 59 -10.56 -6.81 -26.33
N PRO A 60 -11.07 -6.96 -27.57
CA PRO A 60 -12.37 -6.41 -27.94
C PRO A 60 -13.51 -7.07 -27.17
N TYR A 61 -13.39 -8.38 -26.90
CA TYR A 61 -14.38 -9.12 -26.11
C TYR A 61 -14.45 -8.61 -24.66
N LEU A 62 -13.31 -8.50 -23.98
CA LEU A 62 -13.23 -7.99 -22.61
C LEU A 62 -13.66 -6.52 -22.52
N LEU A 63 -13.33 -5.71 -23.53
CA LEU A 63 -13.80 -4.33 -23.62
C LEU A 63 -15.32 -4.28 -23.73
N GLY A 64 -15.93 -5.08 -24.61
CA GLY A 64 -17.38 -5.14 -24.80
C GLY A 64 -18.12 -5.60 -23.54
N LEU A 65 -17.61 -6.64 -22.87
CA LEU A 65 -18.16 -7.14 -21.61
C LEU A 65 -18.13 -6.05 -20.52
N LEU A 66 -17.00 -5.35 -20.40
CA LEU A 66 -16.85 -4.27 -19.43
C LEU A 66 -17.73 -3.07 -19.78
N ALA A 67 -17.79 -2.67 -21.05
CA ALA A 67 -18.63 -1.59 -21.56
C ALA A 67 -20.11 -1.83 -21.29
N ALA A 68 -20.59 -3.06 -21.50
CA ALA A 68 -21.96 -3.47 -21.17
C ALA A 68 -22.23 -3.35 -19.67
N SER A 69 -21.27 -3.76 -18.82
CA SER A 69 -21.43 -3.67 -17.36
C SER A 69 -21.51 -2.23 -16.84
N VAL A 70 -20.88 -1.26 -17.51
CA VAL A 70 -20.86 0.15 -17.10
C VAL A 70 -21.89 1.03 -17.82
N ALA A 71 -22.80 0.43 -18.59
CA ALA A 71 -23.81 1.14 -19.36
C ALA A 71 -24.59 2.20 -18.53
N PRO A 72 -25.02 1.95 -17.27
CA PRO A 72 -25.73 2.96 -16.49
C PRO A 72 -24.91 4.20 -16.15
N VAL A 73 -23.59 4.07 -16.12
CA VAL A 73 -22.66 5.20 -15.86
C VAL A 73 -22.00 5.72 -17.14
N ALA A 74 -22.38 5.22 -18.32
CA ALA A 74 -21.78 5.59 -19.60
C ALA A 74 -21.88 7.10 -19.89
N SER A 75 -22.99 7.74 -19.52
CA SER A 75 -23.14 9.19 -19.69
C SER A 75 -22.10 10.00 -18.91
N ARG A 76 -21.72 9.53 -17.70
CA ARG A 76 -20.65 10.14 -16.89
C ARG A 76 -19.28 9.88 -17.49
N LEU A 77 -19.06 8.69 -18.06
CA LEU A 77 -17.82 8.37 -18.78
C LEU A 77 -17.63 9.26 -19.99
N VAL A 78 -18.67 9.45 -20.81
CA VAL A 78 -18.64 10.33 -21.99
C VAL A 78 -18.36 11.78 -21.59
N LYS A 79 -19.03 12.29 -20.56
CA LYS A 79 -18.74 13.63 -20.01
C LYS A 79 -17.30 13.77 -19.51
N ALA A 80 -16.69 12.68 -19.03
CA ALA A 80 -15.30 12.64 -18.60
C ALA A 80 -14.31 12.41 -19.77
N GLY A 81 -14.77 12.49 -21.03
CA GLY A 81 -13.95 12.36 -22.23
C GLY A 81 -13.72 10.93 -22.71
N TRP A 82 -14.45 9.95 -22.18
CA TRP A 82 -14.45 8.59 -22.73
C TRP A 82 -15.23 8.55 -24.06
N ASP A 83 -14.70 7.81 -25.03
CA ASP A 83 -15.31 7.67 -26.35
C ASP A 83 -15.45 6.19 -26.66
N PHE A 84 -16.70 5.69 -26.65
CA PHE A 84 -17.04 4.30 -26.93
C PHE A 84 -16.92 3.93 -28.42
N SER A 85 -16.76 4.91 -29.31
CA SER A 85 -16.59 4.65 -30.75
C SER A 85 -15.14 4.33 -31.15
N LYS A 86 -14.18 4.53 -30.24
CA LYS A 86 -12.75 4.31 -30.52
C LYS A 86 -12.36 2.85 -30.31
N PRO A 87 -11.85 2.17 -31.36
CA PRO A 87 -11.47 0.76 -31.28
C PRO A 87 -10.19 0.51 -30.47
N ASP A 88 -9.31 1.52 -30.35
CA ASP A 88 -7.98 1.37 -29.76
C ASP A 88 -7.95 1.49 -28.22
N ARG A 89 -9.10 1.35 -27.56
CA ARG A 89 -9.22 1.55 -26.12
C ARG A 89 -8.95 0.25 -25.36
N SER A 90 -8.10 0.33 -24.34
CA SER A 90 -7.86 -0.81 -23.46
C SER A 90 -9.04 -1.01 -22.49
N PRO A 91 -9.44 -2.26 -22.21
CA PRO A 91 -10.38 -2.56 -21.11
C PRO A 91 -9.90 -2.01 -19.75
N VAL A 92 -8.58 -1.94 -19.53
CA VAL A 92 -7.98 -1.37 -18.31
C VAL A 92 -8.22 0.12 -18.21
N ASP A 93 -8.15 0.84 -19.33
CA ASP A 93 -8.42 2.28 -19.35
C ASP A 93 -9.88 2.55 -19.00
N LEU A 94 -10.81 1.74 -19.54
CA LEU A 94 -12.23 1.83 -19.22
C LEU A 94 -12.49 1.54 -17.74
N TYR A 95 -11.87 0.49 -17.19
CA TYR A 95 -11.97 0.15 -15.77
C TYR A 95 -11.47 1.30 -14.89
N ASN A 96 -10.26 1.82 -15.15
CA ASN A 96 -9.67 2.91 -14.38
C ASN A 96 -10.49 4.20 -14.48
N GLN A 97 -11.00 4.53 -15.67
CA GLN A 97 -11.86 5.71 -15.85
C GLN A 97 -13.20 5.53 -15.11
N THR A 98 -13.76 4.32 -15.11
CA THR A 98 -14.96 3.96 -14.35
C THR A 98 -14.73 4.15 -12.85
N LEU A 99 -13.61 3.68 -12.31
CA LEU A 99 -13.28 3.90 -10.91
C LEU A 99 -13.19 5.39 -10.56
N LYS A 100 -12.55 6.21 -11.43
CA LYS A 100 -12.44 7.66 -11.22
C LYS A 100 -13.78 8.38 -11.21
N ILE A 101 -14.72 7.96 -12.05
CA ILE A 101 -16.03 8.63 -12.10
C ILE A 101 -16.95 8.15 -11.00
N VAL A 102 -16.88 6.88 -10.61
CA VAL A 102 -17.78 6.31 -9.61
C VAL A 102 -17.27 6.68 -8.23
N LEU A 103 -16.01 6.43 -7.89
CA LEU A 103 -15.46 6.90 -6.62
C LEU A 103 -15.56 8.43 -6.56
N PRO A 104 -16.06 9.04 -5.46
CA PRO A 104 -15.90 10.48 -5.30
C PRO A 104 -14.41 10.79 -5.41
N PRO A 105 -14.02 11.91 -6.03
CA PRO A 105 -12.70 12.44 -5.77
C PRO A 105 -12.58 12.52 -4.25
N LEU A 106 -11.61 11.80 -3.68
CA LEU A 106 -11.20 11.96 -2.30
C LEU A 106 -10.89 13.46 -2.14
N GLN A 107 -11.85 14.23 -1.64
CA GLN A 107 -11.65 15.64 -1.30
C GLN A 107 -10.89 15.66 0.02
N LEU A 108 -9.66 15.13 -0.04
CA LEU A 108 -8.69 15.33 1.01
C LEU A 108 -8.35 16.82 0.97
N SER A 109 -8.40 17.46 2.14
CA SER A 109 -7.85 18.80 2.26
C SER A 109 -6.39 18.80 1.78
N THR A 110 -5.92 19.94 1.29
CA THR A 110 -4.50 20.10 0.93
C THR A 110 -3.60 19.71 2.11
N ALA A 111 -4.02 20.02 3.34
CA ALA A 111 -3.34 19.62 4.56
C ALA A 111 -3.28 18.09 4.76
N ALA A 112 -4.35 17.35 4.47
CA ALA A 112 -4.35 15.89 4.57
C ALA A 112 -3.46 15.27 3.49
N THR A 113 -3.50 15.82 2.27
CA THR A 113 -2.64 15.39 1.16
C THR A 113 -1.16 15.61 1.48
N ASP A 114 -0.80 16.77 2.01
CA ASP A 114 0.57 17.09 2.40
C ASP A 114 1.04 16.21 3.56
N THR A 115 0.15 15.88 4.49
CA THR A 115 0.47 15.00 5.62
C THR A 115 0.68 13.55 5.15
N LEU A 116 -0.14 13.04 4.24
CA LEU A 116 0.06 11.74 3.61
C LEU A 116 1.38 11.71 2.83
N ARG A 117 1.70 12.77 2.08
CA ARG A 117 2.97 12.89 1.35
C ARG A 117 4.15 12.88 2.31
N LYS A 118 4.07 13.59 3.44
CA LYS A 118 5.09 13.55 4.49
C LYS A 118 5.22 12.15 5.05
N LEU A 119 4.12 11.46 5.35
CA LEU A 119 4.14 10.11 5.91
C LEU A 119 4.84 9.10 4.97
N THR A 120 4.57 9.18 3.67
CA THR A 120 5.12 8.28 2.66
C THR A 120 6.51 8.69 2.15
N SER A 121 6.95 9.92 2.41
CA SER A 121 8.25 10.38 1.95
C SER A 121 9.38 9.60 2.63
N PRO A 122 10.42 9.20 1.87
CA PRO A 122 11.64 8.67 2.45
C PRO A 122 12.15 9.65 3.51
N PHE A 123 12.44 9.16 4.70
CA PHE A 123 13.06 9.95 5.76
C PHE A 123 14.52 9.54 5.83
N PRO A 124 15.49 10.45 5.96
CA PRO A 124 16.86 10.06 6.26
C PRO A 124 16.87 9.37 7.64
N LEU A 125 16.90 8.04 7.62
CA LEU A 125 16.70 7.20 8.82
C LEU A 125 17.92 7.16 9.75
N SER A 126 18.94 8.00 9.52
CA SER A 126 20.03 8.22 10.49
C SER A 126 19.50 8.63 11.87
N ASN A 127 18.27 9.13 11.94
CA ASN A 127 17.53 9.37 13.18
C ASN A 127 16.17 8.64 13.18
N LEU A 128 16.19 7.34 13.46
CA LEU A 128 14.99 6.50 13.62
C LEU A 128 14.01 7.02 14.69
N ARG A 129 14.50 7.69 15.74
CA ARG A 129 13.66 8.36 16.75
C ARG A 129 12.87 9.52 16.14
N GLY A 130 13.53 10.30 15.27
CA GLY A 130 12.88 11.34 14.46
C GLY A 130 11.83 10.77 13.52
N TYR A 131 12.12 9.63 12.90
CA TYR A 131 11.17 8.93 12.03
C TYR A 131 9.93 8.44 12.79
N HIS A 132 10.11 7.77 13.94
CA HIS A 132 9.01 7.34 14.81
C HIS A 132 8.12 8.53 15.23
N SER A 133 8.75 9.65 15.63
CA SER A 133 8.03 10.87 16.03
C SER A 133 7.25 11.49 14.85
N LYS A 134 7.87 11.52 13.66
CA LYS A 134 7.23 11.98 12.41
C LYS A 134 6.00 11.15 12.09
N VAL A 135 6.12 9.82 12.11
CA VAL A 135 5.06 8.88 11.80
C VAL A 135 3.88 9.05 12.77
N LYS A 136 4.15 9.11 14.07
CA LYS A 136 3.13 9.33 15.11
C LYS A 136 2.43 10.69 14.96
N SER A 137 3.20 11.74 14.63
CA SER A 137 2.69 13.09 14.38
C SER A 137 1.77 13.13 13.15
N CYS A 138 2.20 12.52 12.04
CA CYS A 138 1.39 12.47 10.81
C CYS A 138 0.09 11.71 11.01
N LYS A 139 0.11 10.56 11.71
CA LYS A 139 -1.11 9.80 12.03
C LYS A 139 -2.11 10.65 12.83
N ARG A 140 -1.66 11.28 13.92
CA ARG A 140 -2.49 12.19 14.73
C ARG A 140 -3.04 13.37 13.94
N HIS A 141 -2.23 13.95 13.05
CA HIS A 141 -2.64 15.08 12.24
C HIS A 141 -3.70 14.66 11.20
N LEU A 142 -3.58 13.46 10.63
CA LEU A 142 -4.61 12.89 9.75
C LEU A 142 -5.92 12.60 10.49
N ASP A 143 -5.85 12.06 11.70
CA ASP A 143 -7.02 11.86 12.57
C ASP A 143 -7.73 13.20 12.86
N ALA A 144 -6.96 14.25 13.20
CA ALA A 144 -7.50 15.59 13.46
C ALA A 144 -8.14 16.25 12.22
N LEU A 145 -7.68 15.89 11.01
CA LEU A 145 -8.27 16.34 9.75
C LEU A 145 -9.48 15.50 9.30
N GLY A 146 -9.97 14.57 10.14
CA GLY A 146 -11.08 13.68 9.80
C GLY A 146 -10.71 12.65 8.74
N CYS A 147 -9.43 12.38 8.54
CA CYS A 147 -8.90 11.45 7.54
C CYS A 147 -8.09 10.32 8.20
N PRO A 148 -8.67 9.56 9.16
CA PRO A 148 -7.93 8.53 9.86
C PRO A 148 -7.40 7.48 8.87
N ILE A 149 -6.14 7.11 9.04
CA ILE A 149 -5.54 6.03 8.25
C ILE A 149 -5.77 4.69 8.93
N ASP A 150 -6.15 3.71 8.12
CA ASP A 150 -6.27 2.33 8.58
C ASP A 150 -4.94 1.83 9.18
N GLU A 151 -5.06 1.02 10.22
CA GLU A 151 -3.90 0.53 10.97
C GLU A 151 -2.97 -0.32 10.10
N LYS A 152 -3.52 -1.16 9.24
CA LYS A 152 -2.74 -2.00 8.32
C LYS A 152 -2.02 -1.13 7.30
N LEU A 153 -2.69 -0.10 6.77
CA LEU A 153 -2.06 0.85 5.86
C LEU A 153 -0.89 1.58 6.53
N ALA A 154 -1.07 2.03 7.77
CA ALA A 154 -0.02 2.70 8.53
C ALA A 154 1.20 1.79 8.74
N VAL A 155 0.98 0.52 9.10
CA VAL A 155 2.04 -0.50 9.23
C VAL A 155 2.76 -0.72 7.90
N CYS A 156 2.02 -0.90 6.80
CA CYS A 156 2.60 -1.10 5.46
C CYS A 156 3.49 0.08 5.02
N VAL A 157 3.07 1.32 5.25
CA VAL A 157 3.85 2.52 4.89
C VAL A 157 5.15 2.57 5.70
N VAL A 158 5.10 2.26 7.00
CA VAL A 158 6.28 2.24 7.85
C VAL A 158 7.22 1.12 7.44
N PHE A 159 6.69 -0.09 7.20
CA PHE A 159 7.44 -1.26 6.76
C PHE A 159 8.17 -1.03 5.43
N ASN A 160 7.47 -0.49 4.43
CA ASN A 160 8.07 -0.23 3.11
C ASN A 160 9.25 0.74 3.20
N ASN A 161 9.15 1.77 4.03
CA ASN A 161 10.26 2.68 4.28
C ASN A 161 11.42 2.00 5.02
N LEU A 162 11.16 1.05 5.93
CA LEU A 162 12.22 0.35 6.66
C LEU A 162 12.95 -0.69 5.82
N LYS A 163 12.23 -1.40 4.95
CA LYS A 163 12.79 -2.45 4.08
C LYS A 163 14.00 -1.97 3.28
N THR A 164 14.00 -0.71 2.88
CA THR A 164 15.08 -0.11 2.09
C THR A 164 16.38 0.11 2.90
N TYR A 165 16.30 0.28 4.22
CA TYR A 165 17.45 0.73 5.02
C TYR A 165 17.83 -0.20 6.18
N TYR A 166 16.91 -1.04 6.67
CA TYR A 166 17.13 -1.99 7.77
C TYR A 166 16.65 -3.39 7.40
N PRO A 167 17.34 -4.10 6.49
CA PRO A 167 16.89 -5.39 5.97
C PRO A 167 16.65 -6.43 7.07
N ASN A 168 17.55 -6.54 8.04
CA ASN A 168 17.42 -7.50 9.14
C ASN A 168 16.23 -7.21 10.06
N PHE A 169 15.90 -5.93 10.29
CA PHE A 169 14.71 -5.56 11.06
C PHE A 169 13.43 -5.77 10.23
N SER A 170 13.48 -5.45 8.94
CA SER A 170 12.36 -5.69 8.04
C SER A 170 12.06 -7.18 7.86
N GLN A 171 13.05 -8.08 7.96
CA GLN A 171 12.82 -9.52 7.91
C GLN A 171 11.95 -9.99 9.09
N GLN A 172 12.30 -9.56 10.31
CA GLN A 172 11.53 -9.87 11.51
C GLN A 172 10.10 -9.29 11.46
N LEU A 173 9.95 -8.06 10.96
CA LEU A 173 8.64 -7.45 10.73
C LEU A 173 7.83 -8.19 9.66
N ASN A 174 8.49 -8.73 8.64
CA ASN A 174 7.83 -9.50 7.58
C ASN A 174 7.31 -10.84 8.10
N GLU A 175 8.05 -11.49 9.00
CA GLU A 175 7.61 -12.70 9.71
C GLU A 175 6.37 -12.39 10.57
N ASP A 176 6.41 -11.35 11.40
CA ASP A 176 5.27 -10.88 12.21
C ASP A 176 4.05 -10.50 11.34
N MET A 177 4.27 -9.90 10.17
CA MET A 177 3.22 -9.53 9.22
C MET A 177 2.59 -10.78 8.58
N SER A 178 3.40 -11.77 8.22
CA SER A 178 2.92 -13.04 7.63
C SER A 178 2.13 -13.91 8.62
N ALA A 179 2.46 -13.82 9.92
CA ALA A 179 1.72 -14.45 11.01
C ALA A 179 0.41 -13.72 11.36
N GLY A 180 0.16 -12.52 10.79
CA GLY A 180 -1.02 -11.70 11.11
C GLY A 180 -0.94 -11.03 12.49
N GLU A 181 0.23 -11.03 13.13
CA GLU A 181 0.42 -10.52 14.49
C GLU A 181 0.94 -9.08 14.53
N LEU A 182 1.36 -8.53 13.39
CA LEU A 182 1.93 -7.19 13.34
C LEU A 182 0.84 -6.12 13.40
N THR A 183 0.59 -5.64 14.62
CA THR A 183 -0.25 -4.46 14.88
C THR A 183 0.59 -3.19 14.94
N TRP A 184 -0.06 -2.03 14.88
CA TRP A 184 0.59 -0.74 15.08
C TRP A 184 1.23 -0.64 16.45
N SER A 185 0.58 -1.15 17.51
CA SER A 185 1.17 -1.17 18.85
C SER A 185 2.45 -1.98 18.87
N LYS A 186 2.41 -3.24 18.39
CA LYS A 186 3.57 -4.12 18.35
C LYS A 186 4.73 -3.50 17.55
N LEU A 187 4.43 -2.87 16.41
CA LEU A 187 5.42 -2.15 15.61
C LEU A 187 6.05 -0.98 16.40
N MET A 188 5.25 -0.12 17.03
CA MET A 188 5.74 1.03 17.79
C MET A 188 6.53 0.61 19.04
N ASP A 189 6.11 -0.48 19.69
CA ASP A 189 6.81 -1.05 20.86
C ASP A 189 8.16 -1.65 20.46
N GLN A 190 8.23 -2.37 19.34
CA GLN A 190 9.50 -2.86 18.80
C GLN A 190 10.44 -1.71 18.38
N PHE A 191 9.89 -0.61 17.86
CA PHE A 191 10.65 0.62 17.61
C PHE A 191 11.22 1.19 18.91
N ALA A 192 10.41 1.27 19.97
CA ALA A 192 10.82 1.79 21.26
C ALA A 192 11.88 0.91 21.92
N GLN A 193 11.74 -0.42 21.87
CA GLN A 193 12.66 -1.37 22.48
C GLN A 193 14.00 -1.45 21.76
N LYS A 194 13.98 -1.53 20.42
CA LYS A 194 15.20 -1.73 19.62
C LYS A 194 16.08 -0.48 19.56
N PHE A 195 15.50 0.68 19.85
CA PHE A 195 16.17 1.98 19.71
C PHE A 195 15.99 2.92 20.92
N ALA A 196 15.60 2.36 22.08
CA ALA A 196 15.79 3.01 23.37
C ALA A 196 17.29 3.32 23.55
N PRO A 197 17.66 4.45 24.19
CA PRO A 197 19.05 4.69 24.54
C PRO A 197 19.50 3.52 25.43
N ARG A 198 20.55 2.81 25.03
CA ARG A 198 21.28 1.97 25.99
C ARG A 198 21.85 2.94 27.02
N ASP A 199 21.43 2.84 28.26
CA ASP A 199 22.14 3.49 29.36
C ASP A 199 23.58 2.95 29.35
N GLU A 200 24.53 3.80 28.92
CA GLU A 200 25.98 3.56 29.03
C GLU A 200 26.45 3.70 30.49
N SER A 201 25.74 3.10 31.45
CA SER A 201 26.08 3.18 32.88
C SER A 201 26.69 1.91 33.47
N THR A 202 27.03 0.90 32.65
CA THR A 202 27.57 -0.38 33.16
C THR A 202 28.86 -0.83 32.48
N THR A 203 29.75 0.10 32.14
CA THR A 203 31.15 -0.22 31.78
C THR A 203 32.07 0.95 32.10
N LYS A 204 32.34 1.18 33.39
CA LYS A 204 33.57 1.85 33.89
C LYS A 204 33.66 1.70 35.41
N SER A 205 33.99 0.50 35.87
CA SER A 205 34.69 0.36 37.15
C SER A 205 35.56 -0.90 37.12
N LEU A 206 36.71 -0.76 36.47
CA LEU A 206 37.89 -1.55 36.75
C LEU A 206 39.04 -0.55 36.80
N ILE A 207 39.14 0.15 37.94
CA ILE A 207 40.34 0.87 38.31
C ILE A 207 41.37 -0.23 38.65
N VAL A 208 42.23 -0.56 37.69
CA VAL A 208 43.45 -1.30 37.96
C VAL A 208 44.45 -0.30 38.54
N THR A 209 44.56 -0.29 39.86
CA THR A 209 45.58 0.47 40.57
C THR A 209 46.94 -0.16 40.31
N ILE A 210 47.77 0.50 39.50
CA ILE A 210 49.19 0.15 39.34
C ILE A 210 49.98 0.86 40.47
N PRO A 211 50.70 0.15 41.35
CA PRO A 211 51.52 0.82 42.36
C PRO A 211 52.84 1.31 41.74
N CYS A 212 53.00 2.62 41.63
CA CYS A 212 54.30 3.24 41.37
C CYS A 212 55.20 3.11 42.61
N LYS A 213 56.27 2.32 42.51
CA LYS A 213 57.41 2.39 43.44
C LYS A 213 58.15 3.71 43.21
N ALA A 214 58.11 4.59 44.21
CA ALA A 214 59.03 5.71 44.32
C ALA A 214 60.33 5.22 44.97
N ASN A 215 61.43 5.26 44.22
CA ASN A 215 62.78 5.24 44.78
C ASN A 215 63.31 6.68 44.75
N LEU A 216 63.47 7.26 45.93
CA LEU A 216 64.42 8.32 46.32
C LEU A 216 65.09 7.79 47.62
N PRO A 217 66.25 8.26 48.09
CA PRO A 217 67.13 9.35 47.64
C PRO A 217 68.59 8.82 47.41
N SER A 218 69.66 9.56 47.14
CA SER A 218 70.06 10.95 47.41
C SER A 218 71.08 11.39 46.36
#